data_AF-A0A7W2AIF3-F1
#
_entry.id   AF-A0A7W2AIF3-F1
#
_cell.length_a   1.000
_cell.length_b   1.000
_cell.length_c   1.000
_cell.angle_alpha   90.00
_cell.angle_beta   90.00
_cell.angle_gamma   90.00
#
_symmetry.space_group_name_H-M   'P 1'
#
loop_
_entity.id
_entity.type
_entity.pdbx_description
1 polymer ?
#
loop_
_entity_poly.entity_id
_entity_poly.type
_entity_poly.pdbx_seq_one_letter_code
_entity_poly.pdbx_strand_id
1 'polypeptide(L)' 'MRKEHFDLMEQIAFGATIWDREEAKLIREIEQYDPELVEIIPVEELEKITGERYDGAQQIPYFGAILTAKGWNLL' A
#
# COMPACT_ATOMS: atom_id res chain seq x y z
N MET A 1 11.16 2.36 12.34
CA MET A 1 10.43 3.26 11.40
C MET A 1 11.14 4.62 11.31
N ARG A 2 11.01 5.30 10.16
CA ARG A 2 11.60 6.61 9.80
C ARG A 2 10.50 7.52 9.24
N LYS A 3 10.76 8.83 9.12
CA LYS A 3 9.79 9.84 8.64
C LYS A 3 9.07 9.41 7.35
N GLU A 4 9.81 8.86 6.39
CA GLU A 4 9.27 8.43 5.10
C GLU A 4 8.20 7.33 5.23
N HIS A 5 8.27 6.50 6.28
CA HIS A 5 7.24 5.49 6.54
C HIS A 5 5.95 6.14 7.03
N PHE A 6 6.05 7.12 7.93
CA PHE A 6 4.89 7.86 8.44
C PHE A 6 4.27 8.72 7.34
N ASP A 7 5.09 9.42 6.55
CA ASP A 7 4.62 10.20 5.40
C ASP A 7 3.84 9.31 4.41
N LEU A 8 4.30 8.08 4.16
CA LEU A 8 3.59 7.13 3.29
C LEU A 8 2.33 6.55 3.96
N MET A 9 2.36 6.27 5.26
CA MET A 9 1.17 5.84 6.02
C MET A 9 0.05 6.88 5.93
N GLU A 10 0.37 8.18 6.03
CA GLU A 10 -0.58 9.28 5.85
C GLU A 10 -1.14 9.31 4.42
N GLN A 11 -0.33 9.06 3.39
CA GLN A 11 -0.77 9.04 2.00
C GLN A 11 -1.74 7.89 1.70
N ILE A 12 -1.51 6.72 2.29
CA ILE A 12 -2.37 5.53 2.10
C ILE A 12 -3.51 5.43 3.10
N ALA A 13 -3.75 6.49 3.89
CA ALA A 13 -4.75 6.54 4.95
C ALA A 13 -6.15 6.06 4.52
N PHE A 14 -6.52 6.34 3.28
CA PHE A 14 -7.82 5.96 2.67
C PHE A 14 -7.69 4.94 1.54
N GLY A 15 -6.52 4.31 1.41
CA GLY A 15 -6.21 3.41 0.31
C GLY A 15 -5.48 4.11 -0.83
N ALA A 16 -4.46 3.43 -1.38
CA ALA A 16 -3.74 3.87 -2.57
C ALA A 16 -3.29 2.66 -3.41
N THR A 17 -3.23 2.85 -4.72
CA THR A 17 -2.54 1.93 -5.63
C THR A 17 -1.07 2.28 -5.68
N ILE A 18 -0.20 1.30 -5.43
CA ILE A 18 1.25 1.50 -5.34
C ILE A 18 1.90 1.13 -6.66
N TRP A 19 2.47 2.13 -7.32
CA TRP A 19 3.08 2.00 -8.64
C TRP A 19 4.60 2.07 -8.58
N ASP A 20 5.13 2.77 -7.59
CA ASP A 20 6.54 3.03 -7.45
C ASP A 20 7.26 1.99 -6.59
N ARG A 21 8.51 1.68 -6.97
CA ARG A 21 9.31 0.67 -6.29
C ARG A 21 9.72 1.10 -4.87
N GLU A 22 9.98 2.38 -4.67
CA GLU A 22 10.38 2.95 -3.38
C GLU A 22 9.21 2.90 -2.40
N GLU A 23 8.02 3.31 -2.83
CA GLU A 23 6.78 3.19 -2.03
C GLU A 23 6.49 1.72 -1.68
N ALA A 24 6.60 0.82 -2.66
CA ALA A 24 6.40 -0.61 -2.43
C ALA A 24 7.40 -1.16 -1.38
N LYS A 25 8.67 -0.71 -1.44
CA LYS A 25 9.69 -1.09 -0.46
C LYS A 25 9.35 -0.55 0.93
N LEU A 26 8.93 0.70 1.04
CA LEU A 26 8.56 1.32 2.32
C LEU A 26 7.37 0.62 2.97
N ILE A 27 6.35 0.23 2.21
CA ILE A 27 5.20 -0.52 2.73
C ILE A 27 5.63 -1.90 3.24
N ARG A 28 6.53 -2.60 2.53
CA ARG A 28 7.10 -3.86 3.03
C ARG A 28 7.98 -3.67 4.27
N GLU A 29 8.68 -2.55 4.40
CA GLU A 29 9.39 -2.21 5.64
C GLU A 29 8.38 -1.99 6.79
N ILE A 30 7.25 -1.31 6.57
CA ILE A 30 6.18 -1.13 7.56
C ILE A 30 5.63 -2.49 8.01
N GLU A 31 5.29 -3.37 7.07
CA GLU A 31 4.79 -4.73 7.35
C GLU A 31 5.79 -5.56 8.19
N GLN A 32 7.10 -5.38 7.97
CA GLN A 32 8.14 -6.04 8.78
C GLN A 32 8.25 -5.48 10.20
N TYR A 33 7.98 -4.18 10.40
CA TYR A 33 7.93 -3.61 11.74
C TYR A 33 6.72 -4.12 12.51
N ASP A 34 5.55 -4.07 11.88
CA ASP A 34 4.30 -4.52 12.45
C ASP A 34 3.27 -4.74 11.32
N PRO A 35 2.91 -6.00 11.02
CA PRO A 35 2.05 -6.34 9.89
C PRO A 35 0.61 -5.88 10.08
N GLU A 36 0.22 -5.48 11.29
CA GLU A 36 -1.13 -4.96 11.54
C GLU A 36 -1.26 -3.46 11.26
N LEU A 37 -0.19 -2.74 10.88
CA LEU A 37 -0.26 -1.29 10.61
C LEU A 37 -0.85 -0.97 9.23
N VAL A 38 -0.63 -1.83 8.25
CA VAL A 38 -1.05 -1.66 6.85
C VAL A 38 -1.61 -2.95 6.32
N GLU A 39 -2.62 -2.87 5.47
CA GLU A 39 -3.15 -4.01 4.73
C GLU A 39 -2.74 -3.90 3.26
N ILE A 40 -2.13 -4.97 2.73
CA ILE A 40 -1.69 -5.06 1.34
C ILE A 40 -2.74 -5.84 0.55
N ILE A 41 -3.27 -5.20 -0.49
CA ILE A 41 -4.29 -5.73 -1.38
C ILE A 41 -3.60 -6.18 -2.68
N PRO A 42 -3.57 -7.48 -3.02
CA PRO A 42 -2.98 -7.97 -4.26
C PRO A 42 -3.61 -7.33 -5.50
N VAL A 43 -2.88 -7.33 -6.62
CA VAL A 43 -3.35 -6.76 -7.89
C VAL A 43 -4.68 -7.37 -8.32
N GLU A 44 -4.84 -8.69 -8.18
CA GLU A 44 -6.06 -9.41 -8.57
C GLU A 44 -7.30 -8.99 -7.75
N GLU A 45 -7.09 -8.53 -6.51
CA GLU A 45 -8.17 -7.98 -5.69
C GLU A 45 -8.43 -6.52 -6.02
N LEU A 46 -7.37 -5.75 -6.29
CA LEU A 46 -7.46 -4.37 -6.75
C LEU A 46 -8.25 -4.24 -8.05
N GLU A 47 -8.06 -5.15 -9.01
CA GLU A 47 -8.84 -5.22 -10.26
C GLU A 47 -10.34 -5.40 -9.99
N LYS A 48 -10.71 -6.23 -9.00
CA LYS A 48 -12.12 -6.44 -8.63
C LYS A 48 -12.74 -5.20 -8.00
N ILE A 49 -11.96 -4.43 -7.24
CA ILE A 49 -12.41 -3.23 -6.55
C ILE A 49 -12.53 -2.05 -7.53
N THR A 50 -11.53 -1.85 -8.37
CA THR A 50 -11.42 -0.69 -9.28
C THR A 50 -12.15 -0.92 -10.61
N GLY A 51 -12.30 -2.17 -11.04
CA GLY A 51 -12.79 -2.52 -12.37
C GLY A 51 -11.74 -2.34 -13.48
N GLU A 52 -10.53 -1.91 -13.13
CA GLU A 52 -9.39 -1.83 -14.05
C GLU A 52 -8.78 -3.21 -14.29
N ARG A 53 -8.13 -3.39 -15.43
CA ARG A 53 -7.35 -4.60 -15.76
C ARG A 53 -5.91 -4.21 -16.00
N TYR A 54 -4.98 -4.86 -15.31
CA TYR A 54 -3.55 -4.63 -15.44
C TYR A 54 -2.94 -5.77 -16.25
N ASP A 55 -3.25 -5.81 -17.54
CA ASP A 55 -2.90 -6.90 -18.47
C ASP A 55 -1.43 -6.89 -18.95
N GLY A 56 -0.60 -6.02 -18.38
CA GLY A 56 0.82 -5.91 -18.69
C GLY A 56 1.16 -5.16 -19.98
N ALA A 57 0.17 -4.65 -20.73
CA ALA A 57 0.42 -3.68 -21.81
C ALA A 57 0.79 -2.29 -21.24
N GLN A 58 0.34 -2.00 -20.02
CA GLN A 58 0.72 -0.84 -19.21
C GLN A 58 1.64 -1.28 -18.05
N GLN A 59 2.18 -0.30 -17.31
CA GLN A 59 2.83 -0.58 -16.03
C GLN A 59 1.86 -1.36 -15.14
N ILE A 60 2.34 -2.40 -14.46
CA ILE A 60 1.53 -3.18 -13.52
C ILE A 60 1.80 -2.62 -12.12
N PRO A 61 0.76 -2.29 -11.32
CA PRO A 61 0.97 -1.85 -9.95
C PRO A 61 1.58 -2.99 -9.12
N TYR A 62 2.31 -2.66 -8.06
CA TYR A 62 2.84 -3.67 -7.15
C TYR A 62 1.71 -4.30 -6.33
N PHE A 63 0.85 -3.46 -5.77
CA PHE A 63 -0.32 -3.83 -4.95
C PHE A 63 -1.12 -2.56 -4.60
N GLY A 64 -2.33 -2.72 -4.09
CA GLY A 64 -3.00 -1.71 -3.28
C GLY A 64 -2.52 -1.76 -1.83
N ALA A 65 -2.59 -0.64 -1.13
CA ALA A 65 -2.32 -0.58 0.31
C ALA A 65 -3.30 0.36 1.00
N ILE A 66 -3.73 -0.01 2.20
CA ILE A 66 -4.60 0.83 3.05
C ILE A 66 -4.08 0.82 4.49
N LEU A 67 -4.20 1.98 5.15
CA LEU A 67 -3.86 2.11 6.56
C LEU A 67 -4.95 1.44 7.43
N THR A 68 -4.54 0.57 8.35
CA THR A 68 -5.46 -0.10 9.26
C THR A 68 -5.84 0.81 10.44
N ALA A 69 -6.83 0.40 11.24
CA ALA A 69 -7.16 1.09 12.48
C ALA A 69 -5.97 1.21 13.46
N LYS A 70 -5.06 0.22 13.48
CA LYS A 70 -3.84 0.27 14.29
C LYS A 70 -2.85 1.28 13.73
N GLY A 71 -2.69 1.32 12.40
CA GLY A 71 -1.89 2.33 11.71
C GLY A 71 -2.39 3.75 12.00
N TRP A 72 -3.71 3.96 11.97
CA TRP A 72 -4.34 5.23 12.33
C TRP A 72 -4.06 5.68 13.77
N ASN A 73 -4.04 4.75 14.73
CA ASN A 73 -3.73 5.10 16.13
C ASN A 73 -2.26 5.44 16.37
N LEU A 74 -1.38 5.11 15.42
CA LEU A 74 0.05 5.36 15.51
C LEU A 74 0.47 6.72 14.91
N LEU A 75 -0.36 7.29 14.02
CA LEU A 75 -0.19 8.63 13.44
C LEU A 75 -0.72 9.72 14.38
#